data_AF-A0A534NMN4-F1
#
_entry.id   AF-A0A534NMN4-F1
#
_cell.length_a   1.000
_cell.length_b   1.000
_cell.length_c   1.000
_cell.angle_alpha   90.00
_cell.angle_beta   90.00
_cell.angle_gamma   90.00
#
_symmetry.space_group_name_H-M   'P 1'
#
loop_
_entity.id
_entity.type
_entity.pdbx_description
1 polymer ?
#
loop_
_entity_poly.entity_id
_entity_poly.type
_entity_poly.pdbx_seq_one_letter_code
_entity_poly.pdbx_strand_id
1 'polypeptide(L)'
;MGFRPLVKIAVIGALVLVAAALFFRGLSVASRSEAESHRAEAFPSEEAAIRSGIPDAFPAPRSAPAVVDRREAPEAAAASSASKRGDPALFGKLVALGQSLELGEVLATNARMADAYVDKLCEEGNKLHEHPALPDGSSRDRDAADFMAPLVDYEKPIDDPPGRLHVADALAERLKSYGADWPAKISDADLEGLDFGWMTALGRFDHWSLFGAGRLREQPVEKFFDLPIPNYSSLQFWSKLRLAAAFRRGDFAQASADVRHLADLIRTQDILISEMISVALYRIDARAREVAVARGGDVAGWPQPDLEQLDRHRRTAFASLYFTFPGVKPETVRKAVACMPSPCPALLEGAGANRAFGAYGGVDNLDLVSDLAREHGCESASLDRARRTKELVASEALDSAAEEIGGRIPKFLSDSR
;
A
#
# COMPACT_ATOMS: atom_id res chain seq x y z
N MET A 1 -10.96 -36.45 21.07
CA MET A 1 -9.83 -35.73 21.70
C MET A 1 -8.57 -36.15 20.95
N GLY A 2 -7.70 -35.34 20.38
CA GLY A 2 -7.61 -33.90 20.25
C GLY A 2 -6.24 -33.61 19.61
N PHE A 3 -6.19 -32.87 18.50
CA PHE A 3 -4.99 -32.25 17.93
C PHE A 3 -5.45 -31.14 16.98
N ARG A 4 -6.03 -30.07 17.56
CA ARG A 4 -6.49 -28.89 16.80
C ARG A 4 -6.10 -27.50 17.34
N PRO A 5 -5.39 -27.30 18.47
CA PRO A 5 -5.04 -25.93 18.88
C PRO A 5 -3.67 -25.43 18.37
N LEU A 6 -2.77 -26.27 17.85
CA LEU A 6 -1.39 -25.84 17.53
C LEU A 6 -1.21 -25.17 16.16
N VAL A 7 -2.12 -25.37 15.21
CA VAL A 7 -1.99 -24.80 13.84
C VAL A 7 -2.40 -23.31 13.81
N LYS A 8 -3.26 -22.85 14.72
CA LYS A 8 -3.69 -21.44 14.77
C LYS A 8 -2.63 -20.49 15.35
N ILE A 9 -1.70 -21.00 16.17
CA ILE A 9 -0.62 -20.20 16.76
C ILE A 9 0.52 -19.97 15.75
N ALA A 10 0.76 -20.91 14.82
CA ALA A 10 1.80 -20.79 13.80
C ALA A 10 1.47 -19.75 12.71
N VAL A 11 0.20 -19.57 12.35
CA VAL A 11 -0.22 -18.62 11.31
C VAL A 11 -0.20 -17.17 11.81
N ILE A 12 -0.50 -16.95 13.10
CA ILE A 12 -0.41 -15.63 13.73
C ILE A 12 1.07 -15.23 13.94
N GLY A 13 1.95 -16.18 14.26
CA GLY A 13 3.39 -15.94 14.40
C GLY A 13 4.08 -15.51 13.09
N ALA A 14 3.64 -16.03 11.94
CA ALA A 14 4.22 -15.69 10.64
C ALA A 14 3.87 -14.26 10.17
N LEU A 15 2.67 -13.75 10.48
CA LEU A 15 2.26 -12.37 10.16
C LEU A 15 2.95 -11.32 11.04
N VAL A 16 3.27 -11.67 12.29
CA VAL A 16 4.02 -10.79 13.21
C VAL A 16 5.51 -10.71 12.82
N LEU A 17 6.09 -11.78 12.25
CA LEU A 17 7.49 -11.80 11.79
C LEU A 17 7.72 -10.96 10.52
N VAL A 18 6.75 -10.91 9.60
CA VAL A 18 6.84 -10.05 8.40
C VAL A 18 6.70 -8.57 8.77
N ALA A 19 5.85 -8.21 9.73
CA ALA A 19 5.75 -6.85 10.24
C ALA A 19 6.99 -6.43 11.07
N ALA A 20 7.61 -7.35 11.82
CA ALA A 20 8.84 -7.08 12.58
C ALA A 20 10.08 -6.93 11.69
N ALA A 21 10.16 -7.68 10.56
CA ALA A 21 11.24 -7.55 9.60
C ALA A 21 11.22 -6.20 8.85
N LEU A 22 10.04 -5.60 8.68
CA LEU A 22 9.88 -4.23 8.17
C LEU A 22 10.25 -3.17 9.24
N PHE A 23 10.00 -3.45 10.52
CA PHE A 23 10.33 -2.55 11.62
C PHE A 23 11.84 -2.45 11.94
N PHE A 24 12.60 -3.55 11.80
CA PHE A 24 14.05 -3.54 12.10
C PHE A 24 14.94 -3.02 10.97
N ARG A 25 14.43 -2.88 9.74
CA ARG A 25 15.18 -2.28 8.62
C ARG A 25 15.16 -0.74 8.61
N GLY A 26 14.37 -0.09 9.47
CA GLY A 26 14.26 1.37 9.57
C GLY A 26 15.22 2.05 10.56
N LEU A 27 15.98 1.29 11.36
CA LEU A 27 16.90 1.85 12.36
C LEU A 27 18.35 1.76 11.88
N SER A 28 18.72 2.53 10.85
CA SER A 28 20.10 2.92 10.60
C SER A 28 20.16 4.08 9.59
N VAL A 29 20.99 5.07 9.93
CA VAL A 29 21.37 6.28 9.17
C VAL A 29 20.47 7.51 9.39
N ALA A 30 20.82 8.27 10.43
CA ALA A 30 20.57 9.70 10.50
C ALA A 30 21.90 10.44 10.25
N SER A 31 21.98 11.27 9.21
CA SER A 31 22.87 12.45 9.18
C SER A 31 22.55 13.44 8.03
N ARG A 32 22.27 14.69 8.43
CA ARG A 32 22.55 16.01 7.81
C ARG A 32 22.22 16.32 6.34
N SER A 33 21.46 17.40 6.13
CA SER A 33 21.96 18.67 5.57
C SER A 33 20.93 19.80 5.70
N GLU A 34 21.32 20.93 6.29
CA GLU A 34 20.64 22.24 6.17
C GLU A 34 21.10 22.97 4.90
N ALA A 35 20.21 23.76 4.29
CA ALA A 35 20.57 24.96 3.53
C ALA A 35 19.43 25.99 3.60
N GLU A 36 19.79 27.21 3.98
CA GLU A 36 18.93 28.37 4.22
C GLU A 36 18.54 29.17 2.95
N SER A 37 17.42 29.90 3.09
CA SER A 37 17.10 31.23 2.54
C SER A 37 16.74 31.36 1.05
N HIS A 38 15.50 31.78 0.75
CA HIS A 38 15.20 33.18 0.46
C HIS A 38 13.68 33.44 0.31
N ARG A 39 13.27 34.60 0.84
CA ARG A 39 11.92 35.17 0.91
C ARG A 39 11.61 35.96 -0.37
N ALA A 40 10.39 35.85 -0.89
CA ALA A 40 9.75 36.88 -1.72
C ALA A 40 8.21 36.79 -1.59
N GLU A 41 7.58 37.93 -1.33
CA GLU A 41 6.15 38.11 -1.07
C GLU A 41 5.37 38.54 -2.33
N ALA A 42 4.06 38.20 -2.31
CA ALA A 42 2.89 38.88 -2.91
C ALA A 42 2.51 38.51 -4.37
N PHE A 43 1.23 38.34 -4.80
CA PHE A 43 -0.14 38.75 -4.39
C PHE A 43 -1.20 37.72 -4.93
N PRO A 44 -2.52 37.82 -4.62
CA PRO A 44 -3.42 36.67 -4.43
C PRO A 44 -4.25 36.27 -5.67
N SER A 45 -4.53 34.97 -5.80
CA SER A 45 -5.56 34.44 -6.69
C SER A 45 -6.29 33.28 -6.01
N GLU A 46 -7.62 33.33 -5.94
CA GLU A 46 -8.64 32.27 -5.74
C GLU A 46 -8.47 31.11 -4.72
N GLU A 47 -7.26 30.76 -4.26
CA GLU A 47 -6.96 29.76 -3.20
C GLU A 47 -7.56 30.12 -1.83
N ALA A 48 -7.89 31.39 -1.59
CA ALA A 48 -8.41 31.86 -0.32
C ALA A 48 -9.80 31.29 0.02
N ALA A 49 -10.58 30.86 -0.98
CA ALA A 49 -11.89 30.26 -0.76
C ALA A 49 -11.82 28.76 -0.36
N ILE A 50 -10.70 28.08 -0.63
CA ILE A 50 -10.50 26.67 -0.27
C ILE A 50 -9.89 26.53 1.14
N ARG A 51 -9.15 27.54 1.62
CA ARG A 51 -8.54 27.52 2.97
C ARG A 51 -9.52 27.81 4.12
N SER A 52 -10.69 28.41 3.89
CA SER A 52 -11.58 28.82 4.99
C SER A 52 -12.37 27.68 5.65
N GLY A 53 -12.22 26.43 5.20
CA GLY A 53 -12.87 25.26 5.78
C GLY A 53 -11.99 24.45 6.75
N ILE A 54 -10.77 24.92 7.02
CA ILE A 54 -9.78 24.21 7.82
C ILE A 54 -9.56 24.99 9.13
N PRO A 55 -9.88 24.42 10.31
CA PRO A 55 -9.55 25.06 11.59
C PRO A 55 -8.03 25.13 11.78
N ASP A 56 -7.50 26.35 11.91
CA ASP A 56 -6.11 26.62 12.31
C ASP A 56 -5.96 26.45 13.84
N ALA A 57 -5.60 25.25 14.32
CA ALA A 57 -5.12 25.10 15.70
C ALA A 57 -4.34 23.78 15.93
N PHE A 58 -3.03 23.78 15.68
CA PHE A 58 -2.09 22.88 16.35
C PHE A 58 -0.75 23.60 16.62
N PRO A 59 -0.19 23.55 17.84
CA PRO A 59 1.10 24.17 18.15
C PRO A 59 2.28 23.23 17.85
N ALA A 60 3.33 23.75 17.19
CA ALA A 60 4.57 23.03 16.92
C ALA A 60 5.46 22.86 18.18
N PRO A 61 6.16 21.71 18.36
CA PRO A 61 7.08 21.51 19.46
C PRO A 61 8.47 22.13 19.24
N ARG A 62 9.08 22.59 20.34
CA ARG A 62 10.37 23.31 20.42
C ARG A 62 11.58 22.37 20.49
N SER A 63 12.69 22.76 19.84
CA SER A 63 13.99 22.09 19.82
C SER A 63 14.82 22.30 21.10
N ALA A 64 15.69 21.33 21.41
CA ALA A 64 16.62 21.32 22.56
C ALA A 64 18.05 20.87 22.08
N PRO A 65 19.13 21.00 22.87
CA PRO A 65 20.37 21.64 22.42
C PRO A 65 21.59 20.72 22.16
N ALA A 66 22.60 21.33 21.55
CA ALA A 66 23.86 20.76 21.05
C ALA A 66 24.85 20.27 22.13
N VAL A 67 25.62 19.22 21.82
CA VAL A 67 26.81 18.80 22.58
C VAL A 67 27.96 18.36 21.67
N VAL A 68 29.02 19.16 21.72
CA VAL A 68 30.49 18.92 21.78
C VAL A 68 31.19 17.83 20.94
N ASP A 69 32.21 18.32 20.25
CA ASP A 69 33.20 17.75 19.33
C ASP A 69 34.34 16.94 20.01
N ARG A 70 34.90 15.92 19.32
CA ARG A 70 36.26 15.40 19.62
C ARG A 70 36.92 14.69 18.42
N ARG A 71 38.18 15.10 18.18
CA ARG A 71 39.14 14.84 17.09
C ARG A 71 39.87 13.48 17.08
N GLU A 72 40.27 13.10 15.85
CA GLU A 72 41.56 12.55 15.33
C GLU A 72 42.04 11.08 15.60
N ALA A 73 42.01 10.25 14.53
CA ALA A 73 43.06 9.51 13.75
C ALA A 73 44.27 8.78 14.46
N PRO A 74 45.13 7.93 13.79
CA PRO A 74 45.15 7.36 12.42
C PRO A 74 45.55 5.84 12.29
N GLU A 75 45.49 5.36 11.04
CA GLU A 75 46.26 4.32 10.30
C GLU A 75 46.94 3.11 10.98
N ALA A 76 46.73 1.92 10.39
CA ALA A 76 47.81 0.98 10.10
C ALA A 76 47.49 0.10 8.87
N ALA A 77 48.35 0.21 7.85
CA ALA A 77 48.38 -0.65 6.68
C ALA A 77 49.15 -1.96 6.96
N ALA A 78 48.67 -3.08 6.44
CA ALA A 78 49.46 -4.30 6.31
C ALA A 78 49.17 -4.95 4.95
N ALA A 79 50.25 -5.19 4.21
CA ALA A 79 50.23 -5.74 2.86
C ALA A 79 50.37 -7.27 2.85
N SER A 80 49.77 -7.85 1.80
CA SER A 80 50.24 -9.02 1.03
C SER A 80 50.11 -10.43 1.63
N SER A 81 49.23 -11.22 0.99
CA SER A 81 49.64 -12.53 0.47
C SER A 81 48.92 -12.83 -0.85
N ALA A 82 49.69 -12.91 -1.94
CA ALA A 82 49.23 -13.28 -3.26
C ALA A 82 48.84 -14.75 -3.30
N SER A 83 47.55 -15.02 -3.15
CA SER A 83 46.90 -16.22 -3.68
C SER A 83 46.53 -15.94 -5.13
N LYS A 84 46.63 -16.94 -6.02
CA LYS A 84 46.11 -16.90 -7.40
C LYS A 84 44.60 -16.65 -7.34
N ARG A 85 44.21 -15.38 -7.19
CA ARG A 85 42.82 -14.92 -7.24
C ARG A 85 42.42 -14.94 -8.69
N GLY A 86 41.50 -15.83 -9.05
CA GLY A 86 40.76 -15.68 -10.28
C GLY A 86 40.13 -14.28 -10.31
N ASP A 87 40.03 -13.73 -11.52
CA ASP A 87 39.55 -12.37 -11.75
C ASP A 87 38.23 -12.12 -11.00
N PRO A 88 38.20 -11.24 -9.98
CA PRO A 88 37.00 -10.92 -9.24
C PRO A 88 35.85 -10.44 -10.14
N ALA A 89 36.19 -9.83 -11.29
CA ALA A 89 35.21 -9.41 -12.28
C ALA A 89 34.56 -10.60 -13.00
N LEU A 90 35.28 -11.72 -13.16
CA LEU A 90 34.75 -12.93 -13.79
C LEU A 90 33.83 -13.69 -12.82
N PHE A 91 34.19 -13.77 -11.54
CA PHE A 91 33.29 -14.31 -10.51
C PHE A 91 32.01 -13.47 -10.37
N GLY A 92 32.13 -12.15 -10.36
CA GLY A 92 30.95 -11.25 -10.33
C GLY A 92 30.02 -11.46 -11.53
N LYS A 93 30.57 -11.64 -12.73
CA LYS A 93 29.78 -11.94 -13.94
C LYS A 93 29.09 -13.30 -13.88
N LEU A 94 29.74 -14.32 -13.34
CA LEU A 94 29.14 -15.66 -13.16
C LEU A 94 28.01 -15.64 -12.14
N VAL A 95 28.17 -14.90 -11.03
CA VAL A 95 27.10 -14.71 -10.03
C VAL A 95 25.90 -13.99 -10.65
N ALA A 96 26.13 -12.87 -11.34
CA ALA A 96 25.06 -12.12 -12.01
C ALA A 96 24.33 -12.95 -13.07
N LEU A 97 25.05 -13.78 -13.83
CA LEU A 97 24.46 -14.72 -14.78
C LEU A 97 23.61 -15.78 -14.08
N GLY A 98 24.12 -16.37 -12.98
CA GLY A 98 23.36 -17.34 -12.17
C GLY A 98 22.05 -16.75 -11.64
N GLN A 99 22.10 -15.53 -11.10
CA GLN A 99 20.94 -14.79 -10.62
C GLN A 99 19.94 -14.48 -11.75
N SER A 100 20.44 -14.13 -12.94
CA SER A 100 19.58 -13.86 -14.10
C SER A 100 18.82 -15.11 -14.55
N LEU A 101 19.48 -16.28 -14.53
CA LEU A 101 18.86 -17.56 -14.87
C LEU A 101 17.80 -17.97 -13.84
N GLU A 102 18.11 -17.81 -12.55
CA GLU A 102 17.17 -18.08 -11.46
C GLU A 102 15.91 -17.21 -11.57
N LEU A 103 16.06 -15.90 -11.80
CA LEU A 103 14.93 -15.01 -12.01
C LEU A 103 14.10 -15.40 -13.24
N GLY A 104 14.76 -15.76 -14.34
CA GLY A 104 14.09 -16.26 -15.54
C GLY A 104 13.28 -17.54 -15.28
N GLU A 105 13.79 -18.47 -14.46
CA GLU A 105 13.07 -19.68 -14.06
C GLU A 105 11.85 -19.38 -13.19
N VAL A 106 11.96 -18.43 -12.26
CA VAL A 106 10.85 -17.96 -11.43
C VAL A 106 9.74 -17.34 -12.28
N LEU A 107 10.09 -16.46 -13.23
CA LEU A 107 9.13 -15.84 -14.17
C LEU A 107 8.50 -16.87 -15.10
N ALA A 108 9.27 -17.82 -15.63
CA ALA A 108 8.75 -18.90 -16.45
C ALA A 108 7.80 -19.81 -15.67
N THR A 109 8.07 -20.05 -14.38
CA THR A 109 7.18 -20.79 -13.49
C THR A 109 5.88 -20.04 -13.26
N ASN A 110 5.95 -18.74 -12.99
CA ASN A 110 4.78 -17.87 -12.89
C ASN A 110 3.92 -17.92 -14.18
N ALA A 111 4.54 -17.79 -15.34
CA ALA A 111 3.85 -17.85 -16.62
C ALA A 111 3.08 -19.17 -16.83
N ARG A 112 3.69 -20.31 -16.48
CA ARG A 112 3.01 -21.61 -16.51
C ARG A 112 1.82 -21.67 -15.56
N MET A 113 1.95 -21.08 -14.36
CA MET A 113 0.85 -21.03 -13.39
C MET A 113 -0.28 -20.10 -13.84
N ALA A 114 0.03 -18.95 -14.44
CA ALA A 114 -0.96 -18.06 -15.02
C ALA A 114 -1.79 -18.78 -16.09
N ASP A 115 -1.13 -19.47 -17.02
CA ASP A 115 -1.82 -20.26 -18.04
C ASP A 115 -2.72 -21.34 -17.42
N ALA A 116 -2.25 -22.04 -16.39
CA ALA A 116 -2.99 -23.13 -15.74
C ALA A 116 -4.19 -22.66 -14.90
N TYR A 117 -4.18 -21.41 -14.41
CA TYR A 117 -5.18 -20.89 -13.46
C TYR A 117 -6.05 -19.75 -14.00
N VAL A 118 -5.87 -19.32 -15.26
CA VAL A 118 -6.67 -18.21 -15.82
C VAL A 118 -8.17 -18.49 -15.82
N ASP A 119 -8.59 -19.74 -16.07
CA ASP A 119 -10.01 -20.12 -15.98
C ASP A 119 -10.54 -20.03 -14.54
N LYS A 120 -9.70 -20.37 -13.55
CA LYS A 120 -10.06 -20.25 -12.14
C LYS A 120 -10.18 -18.78 -11.73
N LEU A 121 -9.27 -17.92 -12.19
CA LEU A 121 -9.40 -16.48 -12.01
C LEU A 121 -10.73 -15.98 -12.58
N CYS A 122 -11.12 -16.43 -13.77
CA CYS A 122 -12.39 -16.06 -14.37
C CYS A 122 -13.62 -16.55 -13.58
N GLU A 123 -13.57 -17.77 -13.05
CA GLU A 123 -14.64 -18.27 -12.18
C GLU A 123 -14.82 -17.39 -10.93
N GLU A 124 -13.72 -17.03 -10.27
CA GLU A 124 -13.74 -16.18 -9.07
C GLU A 124 -14.13 -14.73 -9.40
N GLY A 125 -13.65 -14.20 -10.52
CA GLY A 125 -14.03 -12.90 -11.06
C GLY A 125 -15.53 -12.81 -11.35
N ASN A 126 -16.12 -13.81 -12.02
CA ASN A 126 -17.55 -13.82 -12.32
C ASN A 126 -18.42 -13.77 -11.06
N LYS A 127 -18.03 -14.51 -10.00
CA LYS A 127 -18.73 -14.45 -8.70
C LYS A 127 -18.70 -13.05 -8.10
N LEU A 128 -17.60 -12.33 -8.26
CA LEU A 128 -17.46 -10.94 -7.80
C LEU A 128 -18.22 -9.96 -8.67
N HIS A 129 -18.41 -10.21 -9.97
CA HIS A 129 -19.26 -9.37 -10.83
C HIS A 129 -20.75 -9.56 -10.52
N GLU A 130 -21.19 -10.79 -10.24
CA GLU A 130 -22.57 -11.08 -9.84
C GLU A 130 -22.90 -10.48 -8.47
N HIS A 131 -21.92 -10.50 -7.56
CA HIS A 131 -22.06 -9.98 -6.19
C HIS A 131 -20.83 -9.15 -5.79
N PRO A 132 -20.76 -7.87 -6.20
CA PRO A 132 -19.62 -7.00 -5.92
C PRO A 132 -19.37 -6.83 -4.42
N ALA A 133 -18.13 -7.07 -3.99
CA ALA A 133 -17.70 -6.88 -2.61
C ALA A 133 -17.52 -5.40 -2.25
N LEU A 134 -17.20 -4.59 -3.25
CA LEU A 134 -16.86 -3.17 -3.17
C LEU A 134 -17.66 -2.42 -4.24
N PRO A 135 -17.97 -1.12 -4.05
CA PRO A 135 -18.71 -0.35 -5.04
C PRO A 135 -17.90 -0.14 -6.33
N ASP A 136 -18.58 0.11 -7.44
CA ASP A 136 -17.93 0.45 -8.70
C ASP A 136 -17.22 1.81 -8.58
N GLY A 137 -15.91 1.84 -8.82
CA GLY A 137 -15.05 3.02 -8.66
C GLY A 137 -14.93 3.87 -9.93
N SER A 138 -16.01 3.98 -10.72
CA SER A 138 -15.94 4.50 -12.09
C SER A 138 -15.95 6.03 -12.21
N SER A 139 -16.47 6.77 -11.22
CA SER A 139 -16.41 8.23 -11.22
C SER A 139 -15.03 8.72 -10.77
N ARG A 140 -14.42 9.63 -11.53
CA ARG A 140 -13.13 10.25 -11.19
C ARG A 140 -13.12 11.76 -11.40
N ASP A 141 -14.29 12.39 -11.26
CA ASP A 141 -14.50 13.80 -11.60
C ASP A 141 -13.97 14.75 -10.51
N ARG A 142 -13.89 14.30 -9.26
CA ARG A 142 -13.55 15.13 -8.10
C ARG A 142 -12.45 14.45 -7.30
N ASP A 143 -11.22 14.82 -7.64
CA ASP A 143 -10.01 14.28 -7.02
C ASP A 143 -9.73 14.92 -5.64
N ALA A 144 -9.49 14.06 -4.65
CA ALA A 144 -9.12 14.43 -3.29
C ALA A 144 -7.62 14.70 -3.13
N ALA A 145 -6.79 14.55 -4.18
CA ALA A 145 -5.33 14.66 -4.09
C ALA A 145 -4.87 15.94 -3.37
N ASP A 146 -5.35 17.12 -3.78
CA ASP A 146 -4.97 18.40 -3.15
C ASP A 146 -5.47 18.51 -1.70
N PHE A 147 -6.63 17.93 -1.41
CA PHE A 147 -7.19 17.91 -0.06
C PHE A 147 -6.40 16.99 0.87
N MET A 148 -5.98 15.82 0.37
CA MET A 148 -5.29 14.78 1.12
C MET A 148 -3.80 15.05 1.27
N ALA A 149 -3.16 15.73 0.33
CA ALA A 149 -1.74 16.04 0.36
C ALA A 149 -1.24 16.66 1.68
N PRO A 150 -1.86 17.70 2.27
CA PRO A 150 -1.43 18.26 3.56
C PRO A 150 -1.93 17.48 4.78
N LEU A 151 -2.74 16.44 4.59
CA LEU A 151 -3.33 15.63 5.66
C LEU A 151 -2.54 14.35 5.88
N VAL A 152 -2.16 13.68 4.81
CA VAL A 152 -1.61 12.33 4.85
C VAL A 152 -0.15 12.34 5.29
N ASP A 153 0.18 11.41 6.17
CA ASP A 153 1.56 11.06 6.52
C ASP A 153 2.04 9.91 5.61
N TYR A 154 3.36 9.73 5.48
CA TYR A 154 3.97 8.72 4.60
C TYR A 154 4.79 7.72 5.42
N GLU A 155 4.80 6.44 5.01
CA GLU A 155 5.53 5.40 5.76
C GLU A 155 7.04 5.68 5.87
N LYS A 156 7.61 6.19 4.77
CA LYS A 156 8.93 6.83 4.78
C LYS A 156 8.67 8.33 4.84
N PRO A 157 9.02 9.01 5.95
CA PRO A 157 8.77 10.45 6.07
C PRO A 157 9.40 11.21 4.91
N ILE A 158 8.57 11.95 4.18
CA ILE A 158 9.00 12.88 3.12
C ILE A 158 8.63 14.33 3.43
N ASP A 159 7.89 14.53 4.52
CA ASP A 159 7.49 15.83 5.03
C ASP A 159 8.08 16.04 6.43
N ASP A 160 8.51 17.28 6.70
CA ASP A 160 8.87 17.77 8.03
C ASP A 160 8.26 19.18 8.20
N PRO A 161 7.25 19.36 9.07
CA PRO A 161 6.61 18.35 9.93
C PRO A 161 5.77 17.32 9.16
N PRO A 162 5.41 16.16 9.76
CA PRO A 162 4.57 15.16 9.11
C PRO A 162 3.16 15.70 8.82
N GLY A 163 2.42 14.99 7.95
CA GLY A 163 1.04 15.31 7.62
C GLY A 163 0.13 15.41 8.85
N ARG A 164 -0.93 16.23 8.76
CA ARG A 164 -1.80 16.55 9.91
C ARG A 164 -2.56 15.37 10.51
N LEU A 165 -2.67 14.25 9.77
CA LEU A 165 -3.25 13.00 10.24
C LEU A 165 -2.22 12.06 10.88
N HIS A 166 -0.99 12.51 11.10
CA HIS A 166 -0.02 11.75 11.87
C HIS A 166 -0.56 11.44 13.26
N VAL A 167 -0.65 10.14 13.58
CA VAL A 167 -1.09 9.66 14.88
C VAL A 167 0.12 9.59 15.79
N ALA A 168 0.13 10.37 16.87
CA ALA A 168 1.23 10.39 17.83
C ALA A 168 1.63 8.96 18.27
N ASP A 169 2.94 8.67 18.29
CA ASP A 169 3.49 7.34 18.53
C ASP A 169 2.87 6.63 19.74
N ALA A 170 2.71 7.35 20.86
CA ALA A 170 2.13 6.80 22.07
C ALA A 170 0.69 6.32 21.87
N LEU A 171 -0.12 7.03 21.07
CA LEU A 171 -1.48 6.60 20.72
C LEU A 171 -1.45 5.46 19.71
N ALA A 172 -0.57 5.53 18.69
CA ALA A 172 -0.42 4.47 17.70
C ALA A 172 -0.05 3.12 18.35
N GLU A 173 0.91 3.10 19.28
CA GLU A 173 1.30 1.88 20.00
C GLU A 173 0.17 1.33 20.88
N ARG A 174 -0.61 2.21 21.53
CA ARG A 174 -1.82 1.77 22.26
C ARG A 174 -2.82 1.12 21.31
N LEU A 175 -3.14 1.76 20.19
CA LEU A 175 -4.09 1.25 19.19
C LEU A 175 -3.65 -0.09 18.59
N LYS A 176 -2.34 -0.29 18.37
CA LYS A 176 -1.78 -1.61 17.97
C LYS A 176 -2.01 -2.65 19.07
N SER A 177 -1.71 -2.31 20.33
CA SER A 177 -1.84 -3.22 21.48
C SER A 177 -3.28 -3.69 21.73
N TYR A 178 -4.28 -2.93 21.26
CA TYR A 178 -5.68 -3.28 21.46
C TYR A 178 -6.13 -4.48 20.61
N GLY A 179 -5.46 -4.76 19.48
CA GLY A 179 -5.77 -5.89 18.61
C GLY A 179 -7.23 -5.89 18.13
N ALA A 180 -7.87 -7.06 18.15
CA ALA A 180 -9.28 -7.23 17.74
C ALA A 180 -10.31 -6.63 18.72
N ASP A 181 -9.87 -6.29 19.94
CA ASP A 181 -10.71 -5.74 21.02
C ASP A 181 -10.76 -4.21 21.04
N TRP A 182 -10.18 -3.57 20.02
CA TRP A 182 -10.15 -2.12 19.89
C TRP A 182 -11.50 -1.41 20.12
N PRO A 183 -12.69 -1.93 19.70
CA PRO A 183 -13.96 -1.22 19.94
C PRO A 183 -14.35 -1.12 21.42
N ALA A 184 -13.74 -1.94 22.28
CA ALA A 184 -13.94 -1.93 23.73
C ALA A 184 -12.82 -1.20 24.47
N LYS A 185 -11.62 -1.11 23.89
CA LYS A 185 -10.43 -0.57 24.55
C LYS A 185 -10.17 0.90 24.26
N ILE A 186 -10.64 1.45 23.13
CA ILE A 186 -10.51 2.87 22.85
C ILE A 186 -11.33 3.66 23.88
N SER A 187 -10.62 4.47 24.65
CA SER A 187 -11.14 5.28 25.76
C SER A 187 -11.47 6.70 25.33
N ASP A 188 -12.14 7.48 26.18
CA ASP A 188 -12.44 8.88 25.89
C ASP A 188 -11.17 9.73 25.84
N ALA A 189 -10.15 9.38 26.62
CA ALA A 189 -8.83 10.02 26.57
C ALA A 189 -8.09 9.77 25.24
N ASP A 190 -8.34 8.63 24.58
CA ASP A 190 -7.79 8.36 23.24
C ASP A 190 -8.49 9.19 22.15
N LEU A 191 -9.68 9.73 22.44
CA LEU A 191 -10.50 10.51 21.50
C LEU A 191 -10.41 12.03 21.75
N GLU A 192 -9.80 12.43 22.86
CA GLU A 192 -9.74 13.83 23.27
C GLU A 192 -8.95 14.67 22.25
N GLY A 193 -9.55 15.79 21.82
CA GLY A 193 -8.94 16.71 20.86
C GLY A 193 -8.89 16.22 19.41
N LEU A 194 -9.40 15.02 19.10
CA LEU A 194 -9.45 14.52 17.72
C LEU A 194 -10.61 15.17 16.95
N ASP A 195 -10.31 15.67 15.75
CA ASP A 195 -11.29 16.17 14.80
C ASP A 195 -11.50 15.16 13.66
N PHE A 196 -12.76 14.77 13.44
CA PHE A 196 -13.16 13.86 12.36
C PHE A 196 -13.84 14.60 11.19
N GLY A 197 -13.96 15.93 11.25
CA GLY A 197 -14.59 16.74 10.20
C GLY A 197 -13.95 16.55 8.83
N TRP A 198 -12.65 16.24 8.79
CA TRP A 198 -11.95 15.93 7.54
C TRP A 198 -12.52 14.69 6.84
N MET A 199 -12.94 13.66 7.58
CA MET A 199 -13.52 12.44 6.98
C MET A 199 -14.88 12.74 6.35
N THR A 200 -15.71 13.54 7.02
CA THR A 200 -16.98 14.01 6.45
C THR A 200 -16.75 14.89 5.23
N ALA A 201 -15.71 15.74 5.24
CA ALA A 201 -15.35 16.59 4.11
C ALA A 201 -14.91 15.80 2.87
N LEU A 202 -14.52 14.52 3.02
CA LEU A 202 -14.20 13.64 1.90
C LEU A 202 -15.39 13.36 1.00
N GLY A 203 -16.63 13.45 1.49
CA GLY A 203 -17.84 13.21 0.69
C GLY A 203 -18.01 14.14 -0.53
N ARG A 204 -17.15 15.18 -0.65
CA ARG A 204 -17.08 16.06 -1.82
C ARG A 204 -16.25 15.48 -2.97
N PHE A 205 -15.51 14.41 -2.73
CA PHE A 205 -14.61 13.78 -3.69
C PHE A 205 -15.10 12.37 -4.00
N ASP A 206 -14.76 11.86 -5.17
CA ASP A 206 -15.05 10.48 -5.61
C ASP A 206 -13.80 9.71 -6.07
N HIS A 207 -12.67 10.41 -6.17
CA HIS A 207 -11.38 9.83 -6.52
C HIS A 207 -10.28 10.40 -5.63
N TRP A 208 -9.20 9.65 -5.45
CA TRP A 208 -7.97 10.15 -4.85
C TRP A 208 -6.78 9.67 -5.68
N SER A 209 -6.26 10.53 -6.55
CA SER A 209 -5.02 10.26 -7.27
C SER A 209 -3.84 10.37 -6.32
N LEU A 210 -3.07 9.28 -6.21
CA LEU A 210 -1.90 9.22 -5.34
C LEU A 210 -0.81 10.23 -5.76
N PHE A 211 -0.70 10.49 -7.06
CA PHE A 211 0.31 11.37 -7.64
C PHE A 211 -0.26 12.69 -8.17
N GLY A 212 -1.54 12.99 -7.89
CA GLY A 212 -2.19 14.22 -8.34
C GLY A 212 -1.62 15.48 -7.69
N ALA A 213 -1.17 15.38 -6.44
CA ALA A 213 -0.72 16.52 -5.64
C ALA A 213 0.34 16.12 -4.57
N GLY A 214 0.89 17.13 -3.88
CA GLY A 214 1.78 16.96 -2.74
C GLY A 214 3.21 16.51 -3.09
N ARG A 215 4.01 16.23 -2.05
CA ARG A 215 5.42 15.83 -2.18
C ARG A 215 5.62 14.56 -2.99
N LEU A 216 4.67 13.63 -2.93
CA LEU A 216 4.79 12.38 -3.66
C LEU A 216 4.78 12.60 -5.18
N ARG A 217 4.02 13.60 -5.67
CA ARG A 217 4.07 14.02 -7.08
C ARG A 217 5.44 14.55 -7.49
N GLU A 218 6.17 15.18 -6.57
CA GLU A 218 7.51 15.75 -6.80
C GLU A 218 8.63 14.69 -6.76
N GLN A 219 8.35 13.50 -6.22
CA GLN A 219 9.36 12.43 -6.11
C GLN A 219 9.82 11.94 -7.49
N PRO A 220 11.11 11.57 -7.64
CA PRO A 220 11.63 11.01 -8.89
C PRO A 220 10.84 9.79 -9.35
N VAL A 221 10.71 9.64 -10.67
CA VAL A 221 9.87 8.61 -11.30
C VAL A 221 10.57 7.27 -11.45
N GLU A 222 11.88 7.17 -11.21
CA GLU A 222 12.67 5.97 -11.53
C GLU A 222 12.53 4.82 -10.52
N LYS A 223 11.77 4.98 -9.43
CA LYS A 223 11.73 4.00 -8.32
C LYS A 223 10.32 3.54 -7.93
N PHE A 224 9.54 3.04 -8.88
CA PHE A 224 8.11 2.74 -8.67
C PHE A 224 7.82 1.90 -7.42
N PHE A 225 8.58 0.82 -7.17
CA PHE A 225 8.39 -0.07 -6.02
C PHE A 225 8.99 0.44 -4.70
N ASP A 226 9.86 1.46 -4.72
CA ASP A 226 10.47 2.02 -3.51
C ASP A 226 9.84 3.36 -3.09
N LEU A 227 8.87 3.86 -3.86
CA LEU A 227 8.23 5.14 -3.61
C LEU A 227 7.64 5.17 -2.19
N PRO A 228 7.74 6.31 -1.48
CA PRO A 228 6.96 6.53 -0.28
C PRO A 228 5.48 6.31 -0.58
N ILE A 229 4.82 5.51 0.24
CA ILE A 229 3.36 5.33 0.18
C ILE A 229 2.71 6.04 1.37
N PRO A 230 1.43 6.41 1.27
CA PRO A 230 0.65 6.89 2.40
C PRO A 230 0.77 5.92 3.57
N ASN A 231 0.85 6.46 4.78
CA ASN A 231 0.80 5.69 6.00
C ASN A 231 -0.63 5.18 6.22
N TYR A 232 -0.98 4.10 5.52
CA TYR A 232 -2.30 3.49 5.60
C TYR A 232 -2.60 2.91 6.98
N SER A 233 -1.58 2.65 7.81
CA SER A 233 -1.77 2.28 9.22
C SER A 233 -2.40 3.44 9.99
N SER A 234 -1.91 4.67 9.80
CA SER A 234 -2.52 5.87 10.37
C SER A 234 -3.97 6.05 9.91
N LEU A 235 -4.27 5.84 8.63
CA LEU A 235 -5.65 5.91 8.13
C LEU A 235 -6.56 4.84 8.76
N GLN A 236 -6.08 3.61 8.94
CA GLN A 236 -6.81 2.57 9.67
C GLN A 236 -7.04 2.94 11.14
N PHE A 237 -6.07 3.59 11.80
CA PHE A 237 -6.24 4.10 13.16
C PHE A 237 -7.32 5.17 13.22
N TRP A 238 -7.31 6.14 12.31
CA TRP A 238 -8.37 7.15 12.20
C TRP A 238 -9.75 6.53 12.00
N SER A 239 -9.88 5.49 11.17
CA SER A 239 -11.14 4.77 11.00
C SER A 239 -11.61 4.09 12.29
N LYS A 240 -10.71 3.44 13.04
CA LYS A 240 -11.04 2.86 14.35
C LYS A 240 -11.47 3.93 15.36
N LEU A 241 -10.75 5.05 15.42
CA LEU A 241 -11.06 6.17 16.30
C LEU A 241 -12.42 6.80 15.95
N ARG A 242 -12.72 6.98 14.66
CA ARG A 242 -14.01 7.52 14.17
C ARG A 242 -15.18 6.63 14.58
N LEU A 243 -15.04 5.32 14.40
CA LEU A 243 -16.06 4.34 14.79
C LEU A 243 -16.17 4.23 16.32
N ALA A 244 -15.05 4.30 17.05
CA ALA A 244 -15.04 4.35 18.51
C ALA A 244 -15.79 5.57 19.07
N ALA A 245 -15.60 6.74 18.46
CA ALA A 245 -16.35 7.94 18.78
C ALA A 245 -17.86 7.77 18.56
N ALA A 246 -18.26 6.97 17.56
CA ALA A 246 -19.66 6.68 17.29
C ALA A 246 -20.32 5.84 18.39
N PHE A 247 -19.57 4.97 19.08
CA PHE A 247 -20.10 4.29 20.28
C PHE A 247 -20.47 5.25 21.41
N ARG A 248 -19.92 6.48 21.43
CA ARG A 248 -20.26 7.50 22.43
C ARG A 248 -21.40 8.40 21.97
N ARG A 249 -21.41 8.75 20.68
CA ARG A 249 -22.33 9.73 20.10
C ARG A 249 -23.61 9.10 19.54
N GLY A 250 -23.62 7.79 19.30
CA GLY A 250 -24.72 7.07 18.66
C GLY A 250 -24.83 7.33 17.16
N ASP A 251 -23.84 7.97 16.52
CA ASP A 251 -23.87 8.36 15.09
C ASP A 251 -23.26 7.28 14.15
N PHE A 252 -23.60 6.01 14.41
CA PHE A 252 -22.97 4.86 13.74
C PHE A 252 -23.08 4.87 12.22
N ALA A 253 -24.26 5.22 11.67
CA ALA A 253 -24.47 5.24 10.23
C ALA A 253 -23.55 6.27 9.54
N GLN A 254 -23.39 7.46 10.11
CA GLN A 254 -22.50 8.48 9.57
C GLN A 254 -21.04 8.05 9.69
N ALA A 255 -20.64 7.49 10.83
CA ALA A 255 -19.27 7.00 11.04
C ALA A 255 -18.88 5.90 10.04
N SER A 256 -19.82 4.99 9.76
CA SER A 256 -19.66 3.95 8.74
C SER A 256 -19.52 4.56 7.34
N ALA A 257 -20.39 5.52 6.99
CA ALA A 257 -20.32 6.20 5.71
C ALA A 257 -18.98 6.92 5.51
N ASP A 258 -18.50 7.64 6.54
CA ASP A 258 -17.20 8.31 6.53
C ASP A 258 -16.03 7.31 6.30
N VAL A 259 -16.04 6.18 7.00
CA VAL A 259 -14.97 5.15 6.90
C VAL A 259 -15.00 4.44 5.54
N ARG A 260 -16.19 4.09 5.05
CA ARG A 260 -16.34 3.42 3.75
C ARG A 260 -15.97 4.35 2.60
N HIS A 261 -16.37 5.61 2.68
CA HIS A 261 -15.99 6.59 1.66
C HIS A 261 -14.48 6.81 1.61
N LEU A 262 -13.80 6.83 2.76
CA LEU A 262 -12.32 6.80 2.79
C LEU A 262 -11.76 5.53 2.12
N ALA A 263 -12.34 4.36 2.39
CA ALA A 263 -11.94 3.09 1.76
C ALA A 263 -12.11 3.11 0.24
N ASP A 264 -13.19 3.72 -0.24
CA ASP A 264 -13.47 3.86 -1.67
C ASP A 264 -12.47 4.79 -2.34
N LEU A 265 -12.20 5.96 -1.76
CA LEU A 265 -11.18 6.89 -2.25
C LEU A 265 -9.79 6.26 -2.31
N ILE A 266 -9.36 5.56 -1.25
CA ILE A 266 -8.08 4.85 -1.22
C ILE A 266 -7.99 3.85 -2.38
N ARG A 267 -9.05 3.06 -2.61
CA ARG A 267 -9.07 2.06 -3.67
C ARG A 267 -8.86 2.67 -5.05
N THR A 268 -9.36 3.88 -5.30
CA THR A 268 -9.19 4.55 -6.59
C THR A 268 -7.75 4.97 -6.92
N GLN A 269 -6.80 4.79 -6.00
CA GLN A 269 -5.37 4.95 -6.27
C GLN A 269 -4.81 3.86 -7.21
N ASP A 270 -5.61 2.84 -7.54
CA ASP A 270 -5.30 1.80 -8.52
C ASP A 270 -4.01 1.01 -8.26
N ILE A 271 -3.55 0.90 -7.02
CA ILE A 271 -2.39 0.07 -6.63
C ILE A 271 -2.83 -1.06 -5.69
N LEU A 272 -2.11 -2.17 -5.66
CA LEU A 272 -2.57 -3.37 -4.94
C LEU A 272 -2.69 -3.09 -3.45
N ILE A 273 -1.73 -2.39 -2.86
CA ILE A 273 -1.78 -2.06 -1.43
C ILE A 273 -3.02 -1.23 -1.08
N SER A 274 -3.45 -0.29 -1.94
CA SER A 274 -4.62 0.54 -1.67
C SER A 274 -5.91 -0.29 -1.74
N GLU A 275 -6.02 -1.22 -2.69
CA GLU A 275 -7.09 -2.22 -2.76
C GLU A 275 -7.16 -3.06 -1.45
N MET A 276 -6.01 -3.50 -0.93
CA MET A 276 -5.96 -4.30 0.30
C MET A 276 -6.37 -3.49 1.54
N ILE A 277 -5.97 -2.23 1.60
CA ILE A 277 -6.36 -1.33 2.68
C ILE A 277 -7.85 -1.01 2.63
N SER A 278 -8.42 -0.82 1.44
CA SER A 278 -9.87 -0.65 1.28
C SER A 278 -10.63 -1.83 1.89
N VAL A 279 -10.25 -3.07 1.54
CA VAL A 279 -10.82 -4.29 2.16
C VAL A 279 -10.63 -4.30 3.68
N ALA A 280 -9.46 -3.89 4.19
CA ALA A 280 -9.21 -3.83 5.63
C ALA A 280 -10.14 -2.82 6.35
N LEU A 281 -10.41 -1.66 5.74
CA LEU A 281 -11.33 -0.65 6.29
C LEU A 281 -12.78 -1.16 6.33
N TYR A 282 -13.24 -1.86 5.29
CA TYR A 282 -14.55 -2.51 5.31
C TYR A 282 -14.67 -3.57 6.42
N ARG A 283 -13.58 -4.28 6.74
CA ARG A 283 -13.56 -5.23 7.86
C ARG A 283 -13.56 -4.56 9.23
N ILE A 284 -12.86 -3.44 9.36
CA ILE A 284 -12.89 -2.60 10.57
C ILE A 284 -14.33 -2.11 10.81
N ASP A 285 -15.00 -1.63 9.76
CA ASP A 285 -16.41 -1.23 9.80
C ASP A 285 -17.34 -2.38 10.20
N ALA A 286 -17.21 -3.56 9.57
CA ALA A 286 -17.98 -4.75 9.92
C ALA A 286 -17.80 -5.17 11.38
N ARG A 287 -16.56 -5.12 11.90
CA ARG A 287 -16.26 -5.45 13.29
C ARG A 287 -16.89 -4.43 14.25
N ALA A 288 -16.85 -3.14 13.92
CA ALA A 288 -17.49 -2.12 14.73
C ALA A 288 -19.01 -2.34 14.79
N ARG A 289 -19.63 -2.68 13.65
CA ARG A 289 -21.06 -3.01 13.59
C ARG A 289 -21.43 -4.20 14.45
N GLU A 290 -20.66 -5.29 14.37
CA GLU A 290 -20.86 -6.49 15.20
C GLU A 290 -20.88 -6.14 16.69
N VAL A 291 -19.91 -5.33 17.15
CA VAL A 291 -19.84 -4.90 18.55
C VAL A 291 -20.97 -3.94 18.91
N ALA A 292 -21.40 -3.05 18.00
CA ALA A 292 -22.54 -2.16 18.23
C ALA A 292 -23.84 -2.95 18.42
N VAL A 293 -24.10 -3.95 17.57
CA VAL A 293 -25.24 -4.87 17.71
C VAL A 293 -25.19 -5.60 19.06
N ALA A 294 -24.02 -6.16 19.42
CA ALA A 294 -23.85 -6.87 20.69
C ALA A 294 -24.09 -5.98 21.92
N ARG A 295 -23.95 -4.65 21.79
CA ARG A 295 -24.21 -3.66 22.84
C ARG A 295 -25.61 -3.06 22.78
N GLY A 296 -26.47 -3.52 21.87
CA GLY A 296 -27.82 -2.98 21.68
C GLY A 296 -27.85 -1.59 21.04
N GLY A 297 -26.79 -1.21 20.32
CA GLY A 297 -26.77 0.04 19.54
C GLY A 297 -27.73 -0.02 18.35
N ASP A 298 -28.27 1.14 17.98
CA ASP A 298 -29.08 1.27 16.76
C ASP A 298 -28.16 1.23 15.53
N VAL A 299 -28.28 0.15 14.76
CA VAL A 299 -27.53 -0.05 13.51
C VAL A 299 -28.43 0.07 12.28
N ALA A 300 -29.62 0.66 12.43
CA ALA A 300 -30.45 1.01 11.29
C ALA A 300 -29.68 1.95 10.35
N GLY A 301 -29.70 1.65 9.05
CA GLY A 301 -28.96 2.42 8.06
C GLY A 301 -27.44 2.20 8.06
N TRP A 302 -26.90 1.30 8.89
CA TRP A 302 -25.51 0.81 8.81
C TRP A 302 -25.51 -0.56 8.10
N PRO A 303 -25.22 -0.62 6.78
CA PRO A 303 -25.29 -1.87 6.03
C PRO A 303 -24.25 -2.85 6.55
N GLN A 304 -24.46 -4.16 6.39
CA GLN A 304 -23.46 -5.16 6.75
C GLN A 304 -22.59 -5.49 5.52
N PRO A 305 -21.26 -5.38 5.60
CA PRO A 305 -20.40 -5.87 4.52
C PRO A 305 -20.46 -7.40 4.41
N ASP A 306 -20.43 -7.91 3.18
CA ASP A 306 -20.26 -9.34 2.93
C ASP A 306 -18.77 -9.71 3.09
N LEU A 307 -18.43 -10.29 4.24
CA LEU A 307 -17.05 -10.64 4.57
C LEU A 307 -16.49 -11.76 3.67
N GLU A 308 -17.33 -12.65 3.16
CA GLU A 308 -16.88 -13.72 2.26
C GLU A 308 -16.50 -13.12 0.90
N GLN A 309 -17.34 -12.22 0.37
CA GLN A 309 -17.03 -11.52 -0.87
C GLN A 309 -15.81 -10.61 -0.73
N LEU A 310 -15.63 -9.92 0.40
CA LEU A 310 -14.41 -9.15 0.67
C LEU A 310 -13.16 -10.04 0.70
N ASP A 311 -13.24 -11.26 1.24
CA ASP A 311 -12.14 -12.23 1.21
C ASP A 311 -11.87 -12.77 -0.19
N ARG A 312 -12.91 -13.04 -0.96
CA ARG A 312 -12.81 -13.45 -2.36
C ARG A 312 -12.16 -12.34 -3.19
N HIS A 313 -12.60 -11.10 -3.03
CA HIS A 313 -12.04 -9.93 -3.68
C HIS A 313 -10.56 -9.77 -3.37
N ARG A 314 -10.20 -9.79 -2.09
CA ARG A 314 -8.81 -9.69 -1.62
C ARG A 314 -7.89 -10.73 -2.27
N ARG A 315 -8.30 -12.00 -2.26
CA ARG A 315 -7.53 -13.11 -2.85
C ARG A 315 -7.43 -12.97 -4.37
N THR A 316 -8.53 -12.62 -5.02
CA THR A 316 -8.59 -12.44 -6.47
C THR A 316 -7.67 -11.30 -6.90
N ALA A 317 -7.74 -10.12 -6.26
CA ALA A 317 -6.87 -9.00 -6.56
C ALA A 317 -5.37 -9.32 -6.36
N PHE A 318 -5.02 -10.03 -5.28
CA PHE A 318 -3.65 -10.52 -5.09
C PHE A 318 -3.19 -11.47 -6.19
N ALA A 319 -4.05 -12.41 -6.61
CA ALA A 319 -3.72 -13.36 -7.67
C ALA A 319 -3.56 -12.65 -9.03
N SER A 320 -4.47 -11.71 -9.34
CA SER A 320 -4.52 -10.96 -10.59
C SER A 320 -3.21 -10.29 -10.96
N LEU A 321 -2.48 -9.76 -9.97
CA LEU A 321 -1.16 -9.13 -10.16
C LEU A 321 -0.21 -10.02 -10.98
N TYR A 322 -0.18 -11.31 -10.67
CA TYR A 322 0.79 -12.23 -11.26
C TYR A 322 0.47 -12.63 -12.71
N PHE A 323 -0.76 -12.36 -13.17
CA PHE A 323 -1.16 -12.61 -14.56
C PHE A 323 -0.63 -11.56 -15.54
N THR A 324 -0.15 -10.41 -15.06
CA THR A 324 0.39 -9.33 -15.90
C THR A 324 1.93 -9.29 -15.89
N PHE A 325 2.58 -10.22 -15.19
CA PHE A 325 4.04 -10.28 -15.06
C PHE A 325 4.74 -10.70 -16.37
N PRO A 326 6.05 -10.41 -16.50
CA PRO A 326 6.85 -10.86 -17.64
C PRO A 326 6.78 -12.36 -17.87
N GLY A 327 6.80 -12.76 -19.14
CA GLY A 327 6.76 -14.16 -19.56
C GLY A 327 5.36 -14.77 -19.66
N VAL A 328 4.33 -14.16 -19.08
CA VAL A 328 2.93 -14.59 -19.30
C VAL A 328 2.54 -14.32 -20.76
N LYS A 329 1.81 -15.25 -21.40
CA LYS A 329 1.43 -15.07 -22.80
C LYS A 329 0.43 -13.93 -22.99
N PRO A 330 0.50 -13.15 -24.08
CA PRO A 330 -0.43 -12.07 -24.36
C PRO A 330 -1.91 -12.46 -24.29
N GLU A 331 -2.27 -13.63 -24.81
CA GLU A 331 -3.64 -14.16 -24.75
C GLU A 331 -4.10 -14.47 -23.33
N THR A 332 -3.20 -14.96 -22.47
CA THR A 332 -3.48 -15.22 -21.05
C THR A 332 -3.65 -13.92 -20.30
N VAL A 333 -2.81 -12.91 -20.56
CA VAL A 333 -2.95 -11.55 -19.98
C VAL A 333 -4.32 -10.98 -20.33
N ARG A 334 -4.69 -10.96 -21.62
CA ARG A 334 -5.97 -10.41 -22.09
C ARG A 334 -7.17 -11.13 -21.46
N LYS A 335 -7.12 -12.46 -21.44
CA LYS A 335 -8.18 -13.28 -20.83
C LYS A 335 -8.31 -13.01 -19.35
N ALA A 336 -7.18 -12.95 -18.62
CA ALA A 336 -7.18 -12.65 -17.20
C ALA A 336 -7.82 -11.29 -16.92
N VAL A 337 -7.34 -10.24 -17.61
CA VAL A 337 -7.81 -8.86 -17.44
C VAL A 337 -9.31 -8.71 -17.70
N ALA A 338 -9.84 -9.36 -18.74
CA ALA A 338 -11.28 -9.36 -19.04
C ALA A 338 -12.16 -9.94 -17.92
N CYS A 339 -11.57 -10.74 -17.03
CA CYS A 339 -12.26 -11.38 -15.92
C CYS A 339 -12.00 -10.71 -14.56
N MET A 340 -11.05 -9.77 -14.46
CA MET A 340 -10.69 -9.17 -13.18
C MET A 340 -11.79 -8.20 -12.71
N PRO A 341 -12.21 -8.26 -11.44
CA PRO A 341 -13.18 -7.30 -10.89
C PRO A 341 -12.59 -5.88 -10.77
N SER A 342 -11.26 -5.78 -10.64
CA SER A 342 -10.50 -4.54 -10.55
C SER A 342 -9.17 -4.75 -11.29
N PRO A 343 -9.10 -4.48 -12.61
CA PRO A 343 -7.91 -4.77 -13.40
C PRO A 343 -6.76 -3.79 -13.16
N CYS A 344 -7.06 -2.56 -12.73
CA CYS A 344 -6.06 -1.49 -12.68
C CYS A 344 -4.85 -1.76 -11.78
N PRO A 345 -5.00 -2.25 -10.54
CA PRO A 345 -3.84 -2.64 -9.72
C PRO A 345 -2.92 -3.65 -10.39
N ALA A 346 -3.48 -4.69 -11.01
CA ALA A 346 -2.69 -5.69 -11.71
C ALA A 346 -2.00 -5.11 -12.95
N LEU A 347 -2.66 -4.21 -13.69
CA LEU A 347 -2.09 -3.59 -14.88
C LEU A 347 -1.00 -2.57 -14.54
N LEU A 348 -1.21 -1.71 -13.54
CA LEU A 348 -0.22 -0.69 -13.16
C LEU A 348 1.05 -1.32 -12.57
N GLU A 349 0.89 -2.26 -11.64
CA GLU A 349 2.04 -2.97 -11.08
C GLU A 349 2.65 -3.94 -12.10
N GLY A 350 1.85 -4.53 -12.98
CA GLY A 350 2.32 -5.31 -14.13
C GLY A 350 3.20 -4.50 -15.05
N ALA A 351 2.84 -3.25 -15.37
CA ALA A 351 3.68 -2.36 -16.16
C ALA A 351 5.02 -2.08 -15.45
N GLY A 352 4.98 -1.85 -14.13
CA GLY A 352 6.19 -1.69 -13.31
C GLY A 352 7.07 -2.94 -13.34
N ALA A 353 6.47 -4.12 -13.19
CA ALA A 353 7.17 -5.41 -13.22
C ALA A 353 7.76 -5.72 -14.61
N ASN A 354 7.03 -5.42 -15.70
CA ASN A 354 7.57 -5.57 -17.06
C ASN A 354 8.73 -4.62 -17.32
N ARG A 355 8.62 -3.37 -16.86
CA ARG A 355 9.73 -2.44 -17.01
C ARG A 355 10.95 -2.83 -16.18
N ALA A 356 10.74 -3.32 -14.96
CA ALA A 356 11.79 -3.69 -14.02
C ALA A 356 12.48 -5.03 -14.34
N PHE A 357 11.72 -6.03 -14.81
CA PHE A 357 12.17 -7.43 -14.97
C PHE A 357 12.03 -7.97 -16.40
N GLY A 358 11.54 -7.18 -17.36
CA GLY A 358 11.20 -7.64 -18.71
C GLY A 358 12.33 -8.35 -19.44
N ALA A 359 13.58 -7.90 -19.24
CA ALA A 359 14.78 -8.52 -19.82
C ALA A 359 14.96 -10.01 -19.43
N TYR A 360 14.38 -10.46 -18.32
CA TYR A 360 14.50 -11.84 -17.82
C TYR A 360 13.28 -12.71 -18.14
N GLY A 361 12.13 -12.11 -18.50
CA GLY A 361 10.86 -12.82 -18.64
C GLY A 361 10.67 -13.58 -19.95
N GLY A 362 11.55 -13.40 -20.94
CA GLY A 362 11.45 -14.02 -22.27
C GLY A 362 10.34 -13.47 -23.16
N VAL A 363 9.25 -12.95 -22.58
CA VAL A 363 8.23 -12.13 -23.24
C VAL A 363 8.08 -10.84 -22.43
N ASP A 364 8.28 -9.70 -23.09
CA ASP A 364 8.01 -8.37 -22.54
C ASP A 364 6.58 -7.96 -22.92
N ASN A 365 5.73 -7.77 -21.91
CA ASN A 365 4.34 -7.37 -22.08
C ASN A 365 4.12 -5.89 -21.74
N LEU A 366 5.16 -5.06 -21.60
CA LEU A 366 5.03 -3.68 -21.14
C LEU A 366 4.02 -2.87 -21.96
N ASP A 367 4.12 -2.91 -23.29
CA ASP A 367 3.22 -2.17 -24.18
C ASP A 367 1.78 -2.71 -24.09
N LEU A 368 1.60 -4.03 -24.13
CA LEU A 368 0.30 -4.68 -23.97
C LEU A 368 -0.39 -4.27 -22.66
N VAL A 369 0.32 -4.39 -21.54
CA VAL A 369 -0.20 -4.06 -20.21
C VAL A 369 -0.48 -2.57 -20.08
N SER A 370 0.37 -1.72 -20.67
CA SER A 370 0.15 -0.27 -20.69
C SER A 370 -1.07 0.12 -21.52
N ASP A 371 -1.29 -0.52 -22.65
CA ASP A 371 -2.45 -0.27 -23.51
C ASP A 371 -3.74 -0.70 -22.82
N LEU A 372 -3.75 -1.91 -22.22
CA LEU A 372 -4.86 -2.38 -21.40
C LEU A 372 -5.15 -1.43 -20.22
N ALA A 373 -4.12 -0.91 -19.53
CA ALA A 373 -4.30 0.08 -18.47
C ALA A 373 -5.01 1.34 -18.97
N ARG A 374 -4.66 1.84 -20.17
CA ARG A 374 -5.33 3.00 -20.76
C ARG A 374 -6.77 2.68 -21.19
N GLU A 375 -6.99 1.51 -21.79
CA GLU A 375 -8.33 1.03 -22.19
C GLU A 375 -9.28 0.92 -21.00
N HIS A 376 -8.77 0.49 -19.84
CA HIS A 376 -9.53 0.39 -18.60
C HIS A 376 -9.59 1.69 -17.79
N GLY A 377 -9.02 2.80 -18.28
CA GLY A 377 -9.08 4.09 -17.62
C GLY A 377 -8.30 4.15 -16.29
N CYS A 378 -7.25 3.34 -16.14
CA CYS A 378 -6.43 3.32 -14.93
C CYS A 378 -5.67 4.65 -14.74
N GLU A 379 -5.25 4.91 -13.49
CA GLU A 379 -4.62 6.17 -13.11
C GLU A 379 -3.34 6.44 -13.93
N SER A 380 -3.36 7.52 -14.70
CA SER A 380 -2.36 7.78 -15.74
C SER A 380 -1.01 8.19 -15.16
N ALA A 381 -0.97 8.93 -14.06
CA ALA A 381 0.29 9.34 -13.44
C ALA A 381 1.04 8.12 -12.86
N SER A 382 0.31 7.15 -12.30
CA SER A 382 0.80 5.89 -11.79
C SER A 382 1.32 5.01 -12.93
N LEU A 383 0.57 4.91 -14.04
CA LEU A 383 1.04 4.21 -15.23
C LEU A 383 2.33 4.83 -15.78
N ASP A 384 2.39 6.16 -15.89
CA ASP A 384 3.56 6.87 -16.38
C ASP A 384 4.78 6.69 -15.46
N ARG A 385 4.57 6.57 -14.15
CA ARG A 385 5.64 6.21 -13.20
C ARG A 385 6.08 4.76 -13.37
N ALA A 386 5.13 3.82 -13.45
CA ALA A 386 5.42 2.41 -13.65
C ALA A 386 6.26 2.17 -14.91
N ARG A 387 5.93 2.82 -16.04
CA ARG A 387 6.68 2.72 -17.30
C ARG A 387 8.07 3.35 -17.25
N ARG A 388 8.29 4.32 -16.36
CA ARG A 388 9.57 5.03 -16.20
C ARG A 388 10.43 4.48 -15.06
N THR A 389 9.97 3.44 -14.36
CA THR A 389 10.78 2.79 -13.34
C THR A 389 12.09 2.27 -13.94
N LYS A 390 13.14 2.28 -13.13
CA LYS A 390 14.45 1.75 -13.52
C LYS A 390 14.36 0.23 -13.69
N GLU A 391 15.06 -0.28 -14.69
CA GLU A 391 15.34 -1.70 -14.81
C GLU A 391 16.23 -2.16 -13.66
N LEU A 392 15.86 -3.27 -13.02
CA LEU A 392 16.59 -3.81 -11.88
C LEU A 392 17.64 -4.81 -12.35
N VAL A 393 18.79 -4.82 -11.69
CA VAL A 393 19.74 -5.91 -11.89
C VAL A 393 19.20 -7.18 -11.24
N ALA A 394 19.56 -8.35 -11.77
CA ALA A 394 18.99 -9.62 -11.34
C ALA A 394 19.08 -9.87 -9.83
N SER A 395 20.15 -9.41 -9.16
CA SER A 395 20.28 -9.49 -7.70
C SER A 395 19.22 -8.68 -6.95
N GLU A 396 18.96 -7.43 -7.36
CA GLU A 396 17.94 -6.56 -6.76
C GLU A 396 16.53 -7.13 -6.99
N ALA A 397 16.32 -7.69 -8.19
CA ALA A 397 15.08 -8.34 -8.57
C ALA A 397 14.84 -9.61 -7.76
N LEU A 398 15.84 -10.48 -7.60
CA LEU A 398 15.73 -11.69 -6.77
C LEU A 398 15.55 -11.37 -5.29
N ASP A 399 16.27 -10.39 -4.73
CA ASP A 399 16.05 -9.99 -3.33
C ASP A 399 14.61 -9.50 -3.09
N SER A 400 13.96 -9.03 -4.15
CA SER A 400 12.56 -8.59 -4.17
C SER A 400 11.56 -9.70 -4.56
N ALA A 401 12.01 -10.79 -5.21
CA ALA A 401 11.17 -11.80 -5.87
C ALA A 401 11.37 -13.26 -5.41
N ALA A 402 12.47 -13.57 -4.71
CA ALA A 402 13.04 -14.93 -4.62
C ALA A 402 12.15 -15.95 -3.90
N GLU A 403 11.27 -15.55 -2.97
CA GLU A 403 10.49 -16.55 -2.22
C GLU A 403 9.12 -16.89 -2.83
N GLU A 404 8.45 -16.01 -3.58
CA GLU A 404 7.02 -16.23 -3.84
C GLU A 404 6.46 -15.51 -5.07
N ILE A 405 6.94 -15.75 -6.30
CA ILE A 405 6.15 -15.40 -7.51
C ILE A 405 5.41 -16.65 -8.02
N GLY A 406 6.14 -17.72 -8.34
CA GLY A 406 5.57 -18.93 -8.93
C GLY A 406 4.53 -19.67 -8.06
N GLY A 407 4.54 -19.47 -6.74
CA GLY A 407 3.60 -20.13 -5.80
C GLY A 407 2.34 -19.33 -5.47
N ARG A 408 2.23 -18.05 -5.87
CA ARG A 408 1.18 -17.15 -5.36
C ARG A 408 -0.17 -17.37 -6.01
N ILE A 409 -0.23 -17.57 -7.32
CA ILE A 409 -1.49 -17.81 -8.03
C ILE A 409 -2.21 -19.03 -7.44
N PRO A 410 -1.56 -20.22 -7.29
CA PRO A 410 -2.20 -21.36 -6.63
C PRO A 410 -2.60 -21.06 -5.18
N LYS A 411 -1.72 -20.40 -4.40
CA LYS A 411 -1.99 -20.07 -2.99
C LYS A 411 -3.27 -19.24 -2.82
N PHE A 412 -3.51 -18.26 -3.70
CA PHE A 412 -4.67 -17.39 -3.57
C PHE A 412 -5.94 -17.95 -4.22
N LEU A 413 -5.84 -18.79 -5.26
CA LEU A 413 -7.00 -19.31 -6.00
C LEU A 413 -7.41 -20.75 -5.62
N SER A 414 -6.58 -21.51 -4.90
CA SER A 414 -6.87 -22.91 -4.53
C SER A 414 -7.58 -23.06 -3.18
N ASP A 415 -7.48 -22.05 -2.30
CA ASP A 415 -8.03 -22.07 -0.93
C ASP A 415 -9.52 -21.69 -0.85
N SER A 416 -10.29 -21.90 -1.92
CA SER A 416 -11.71 -21.53 -2.00
C SER A 416 -12.68 -22.61 -1.50
N ARG A 417 -12.24 -23.53 -0.62
CA ARG A 417 -13.09 -24.59 -0.06
C ARG A 417 -13.60 -24.29 1.34
#